data_AF-A0A9X4HE45-F1
#
_entry.id   AF-A0A9X4HE45-F1
#
_cell.length_a   1.000
_cell.length_b   1.000
_cell.length_c   1.000
_cell.angle_alpha   90.00
_cell.angle_beta   90.00
_cell.angle_gamma   90.00
#
_symmetry.space_group_name_H-M   'P 1'
#
loop_
_entity.id
_entity.type
_entity.pdbx_description
1 polymer ?
#
loop_
_entity_poly.entity_id
_entity_poly.type
_entity_poly.pdbx_seq_one_letter_code
_entity_poly.pdbx_strand_id
1 'polypeptide(L)'
;MGSPLNPNDSVDGESEQVLTVTSQHLSRAAVASTRRGIDDLTQGIQHIERSLLQQGFSSPNQQTAVEVAEQFLEAQRLKAELGRALARTEAILPSHGNAKLTEEEKNQIRGLYASGLYTQAQLARQYGVQQPTISEIVRS
;
A
#
# COMPACT_ATOMS: atom_id res chain seq x y z
N MET A 1 49.50 23.96 56.48
CA MET A 1 49.48 23.12 55.26
C MET A 1 48.10 22.52 55.16
N GLY A 2 47.33 22.94 54.15
CA GLY A 2 45.93 22.54 53.98
C GLY A 2 45.81 21.14 53.43
N SER A 3 44.96 20.33 54.04
CA SER A 3 44.54 19.03 53.51
C SER A 3 43.69 19.26 52.25
N PRO A 4 43.98 18.61 51.11
CA PRO A 4 43.11 18.72 49.95
C PRO A 4 41.82 17.92 50.18
N LEU A 5 40.69 18.58 49.94
CA LEU A 5 39.39 17.96 49.78
C LEU A 5 39.42 16.95 48.62
N ASN A 6 38.87 15.78 48.89
CA ASN A 6 38.65 14.68 47.96
C ASN A 6 37.45 15.02 47.05
N PRO A 7 37.58 15.08 45.71
CA PRO A 7 36.47 15.46 44.83
C PRO A 7 35.86 14.24 44.13
N ASN A 8 35.65 13.13 44.85
CA ASN A 8 35.03 11.94 44.28
C ASN A 8 33.71 11.60 44.98
N ASP A 9 32.88 12.63 45.16
CA ASP A 9 31.49 12.49 45.55
C ASP A 9 30.61 12.75 44.32
N SER A 10 30.05 11.66 43.82
CA SER A 10 28.71 11.55 43.24
C SER A 10 28.28 12.59 42.19
N VAL A 11 28.39 12.21 40.92
CA VAL A 11 27.37 12.54 39.92
C VAL A 11 27.02 11.27 39.16
N ASP A 12 26.11 10.52 39.78
CA ASP A 12 25.18 9.66 39.08
C ASP A 12 24.38 10.48 38.06
N GLY A 13 24.13 9.88 36.90
CA GLY A 13 22.87 10.14 36.21
C GLY A 13 22.91 11.10 35.04
N GLU A 14 23.78 10.87 34.05
CA GLU A 14 23.45 11.23 32.67
C GLU A 14 23.68 10.01 31.78
N SER A 15 22.77 9.04 31.92
CA SER A 15 22.48 8.12 30.82
C SER A 15 21.96 8.99 29.68
N GLU A 16 22.88 9.41 28.81
CA GLU A 16 22.58 10.05 27.54
C GLU A 16 21.71 9.08 26.76
N GLN A 17 20.39 9.20 26.94
CA GLN A 17 19.41 8.56 26.10
C GLN A 17 19.66 9.12 24.73
N VAL A 18 20.46 8.41 23.94
CA VAL A 18 20.47 8.50 22.50
C VAL A 18 19.01 8.28 22.11
N LEU A 19 18.28 9.39 21.91
CA LEU A 19 17.02 9.40 21.21
C LEU A 19 17.34 8.79 19.85
N THR A 20 17.12 7.49 19.77
CA THR A 20 17.00 6.80 18.50
C THR A 20 15.76 7.44 17.89
N VAL A 21 15.99 8.50 17.13
CA VAL A 21 15.00 9.05 16.20
C VAL A 21 14.69 7.87 15.31
N THR A 22 13.66 7.13 15.72
CA THR A 22 13.16 5.99 14.98
C THR A 22 12.50 6.67 13.81
N SER A 23 13.26 6.89 12.74
CA SER A 23 12.74 7.26 11.43
C SER A 23 11.59 6.30 11.21
N GLN A 24 10.36 6.79 11.33
CA GLN A 24 9.14 6.02 11.13
C GLN A 24 9.07 5.72 9.63
N HIS A 25 9.95 4.84 9.16
CA HIS A 25 9.93 4.33 7.81
C HIS A 25 8.60 3.61 7.67
N LEU A 26 7.83 4.01 6.64
CA LEU A 26 6.56 3.39 6.32
C LEU A 26 6.75 1.86 6.27
N SER A 27 5.96 1.12 7.04
CA SER A 27 6.07 -0.34 7.08
C SER A 27 5.68 -0.95 5.74
N ARG A 28 6.20 -2.14 5.41
CA ARG A 28 5.83 -2.85 4.18
C ARG A 28 4.33 -3.15 4.15
N ALA A 29 3.73 -3.45 5.30
CA ALA A 29 2.28 -3.60 5.44
C ALA A 29 1.52 -2.31 5.06
N ALA A 30 2.02 -1.14 5.47
CA ALA A 30 1.42 0.14 5.08
C ALA A 30 1.56 0.38 3.56
N VAL A 31 2.73 0.13 2.97
CA VAL A 31 2.94 0.17 1.51
C VAL A 31 1.98 -0.77 0.79
N ALA A 32 1.86 -2.01 1.25
CA ALA A 32 0.98 -3.02 0.68
C ALA A 32 -0.50 -2.62 0.79
N SER A 33 -0.90 -1.99 1.91
CA SER A 33 -2.24 -1.44 2.07
C SER A 33 -2.53 -0.31 1.08
N THR A 34 -1.57 0.59 0.87
CA THR A 34 -1.70 1.65 -0.12
C THR A 34 -1.85 1.08 -1.53
N ARG A 35 -0.99 0.13 -1.91
CA ARG A 35 -1.09 -0.58 -3.21
C ARG A 35 -2.42 -1.32 -3.40
N ARG A 36 -2.97 -1.89 -2.32
CA ARG A 36 -4.31 -2.51 -2.35
C ARG A 36 -5.41 -1.51 -2.65
N GLY A 37 -5.49 -0.42 -1.88
CA GLY A 37 -6.54 0.58 -2.09
C GLY A 37 -6.51 1.16 -3.52
N ILE A 38 -5.30 1.29 -4.07
CA ILE A 38 -5.05 1.65 -5.47
C ILE A 38 -5.62 0.63 -6.47
N ASP A 39 -5.35 -0.66 -6.26
CA ASP A 39 -5.83 -1.74 -7.13
C ASP A 39 -7.37 -1.77 -7.08
N ASP A 40 -7.93 -1.58 -5.89
CA ASP A 40 -9.38 -1.58 -5.65
C ASP A 40 -10.06 -0.40 -6.36
N LEU A 41 -9.48 0.81 -6.28
CA LEU A 41 -9.98 1.98 -7.04
C LEU A 41 -9.93 1.74 -8.55
N THR A 42 -8.84 1.15 -9.05
CA THR A 42 -8.69 0.84 -10.47
C THR A 42 -9.75 -0.14 -10.94
N GLN A 43 -10.03 -1.18 -10.16
CA GLN A 43 -11.10 -2.15 -10.45
C GLN A 43 -12.48 -1.51 -10.40
N GLY A 44 -12.72 -0.59 -9.45
CA GLY A 44 -13.95 0.18 -9.35
C GLY A 44 -14.25 0.98 -10.61
N ILE A 45 -13.27 1.73 -11.12
CA ILE A 45 -13.43 2.50 -12.36
C ILE A 45 -13.72 1.57 -13.56
N GLN A 46 -13.03 0.44 -13.67
CA GLN A 46 -13.29 -0.54 -14.73
C GLN A 46 -14.67 -1.19 -14.64
N HIS A 47 -15.22 -1.32 -13.42
CA HIS A 47 -16.59 -1.80 -13.24
C HIS A 47 -17.60 -0.75 -13.73
N ILE A 48 -17.38 0.53 -13.40
CA ILE A 48 -18.19 1.65 -13.89
C ILE A 48 -18.17 1.70 -15.42
N GLU A 49 -16.98 1.65 -16.04
CA GLU A 49 -16.81 1.63 -17.50
C GLU A 49 -17.65 0.51 -18.16
N ARG A 50 -17.59 -0.71 -17.61
CA ARG A 50 -18.37 -1.85 -18.12
C ARG A 50 -19.87 -1.64 -17.97
N SER A 51 -20.31 -1.10 -16.83
CA SER A 51 -21.73 -0.81 -16.59
C SER A 51 -22.24 0.26 -17.56
N LEU A 52 -21.47 1.33 -17.77
CA LEU A 52 -21.83 2.40 -18.71
C LEU A 52 -21.95 1.85 -20.14
N LEU A 53 -21.00 1.03 -20.59
CA LEU A 53 -21.08 0.40 -21.91
C LEU A 53 -22.34 -0.45 -22.05
N GLN A 54 -22.68 -1.27 -21.05
CA GLN A 54 -23.89 -2.10 -21.07
C GLN A 54 -25.18 -1.25 -21.13
N GLN A 55 -25.23 -0.13 -20.41
CA GLN A 55 -26.35 0.81 -20.44
C GLN A 55 -26.48 1.50 -21.82
N GLY A 56 -25.36 1.95 -22.39
CA GLY A 56 -25.34 2.60 -23.70
C GLY A 56 -25.81 1.68 -24.83
N PHE A 57 -25.44 0.40 -24.81
CA PHE A 57 -25.91 -0.59 -25.78
C PHE A 57 -27.39 -0.97 -25.62
N SER A 58 -27.95 -0.81 -24.41
CA SER A 58 -29.33 -1.20 -24.10
C SER A 58 -30.35 -0.07 -24.30
N SER A 59 -29.90 1.17 -24.51
CA SER A 59 -30.79 2.32 -24.60
C SER A 59 -31.40 2.50 -26.01
N PRO A 60 -32.74 2.56 -26.15
CA PRO A 60 -33.40 2.92 -27.40
C PRO A 60 -33.40 4.44 -27.67
N ASN A 61 -32.98 5.27 -26.70
CA ASN A 61 -33.01 6.73 -26.80
C ASN A 61 -31.61 7.31 -27.09
N GLN A 62 -31.53 8.19 -28.10
CA GLN A 62 -30.31 8.86 -28.53
C GLN A 62 -29.77 9.84 -27.47
N GLN A 63 -30.65 10.51 -26.69
CA GLN A 63 -30.23 11.42 -25.63
C GLN A 63 -29.46 10.69 -24.52
N THR A 64 -29.97 9.52 -24.10
CA THR A 64 -29.31 8.66 -23.10
C THR A 64 -27.98 8.10 -23.60
N ALA A 65 -27.84 7.85 -24.91
CA ALA A 65 -26.56 7.40 -25.48
C ALA A 65 -25.48 8.49 -25.39
N VAL A 66 -25.84 9.77 -25.55
CA VAL A 66 -24.90 10.90 -25.40
C VAL A 66 -24.45 11.04 -23.95
N GLU A 67 -25.39 11.01 -22.99
CA GLU A 67 -25.08 11.08 -21.56
C GLU A 67 -24.14 9.94 -21.11
N VAL A 68 -24.40 8.71 -21.55
CA VAL A 68 -23.53 7.56 -21.27
C VAL A 68 -22.14 7.74 -21.86
N ALA A 69 -22.04 8.29 -23.08
CA ALA A 69 -20.76 8.58 -23.71
C ALA A 69 -19.96 9.64 -22.93
N GLU A 70 -20.61 10.70 -22.46
CA GLU A 70 -19.99 11.73 -21.61
C GLU A 70 -19.46 11.14 -20.29
N GLN A 71 -20.28 10.33 -19.61
CA GLN A 71 -19.89 9.65 -18.38
C GLN A 71 -18.73 8.68 -18.60
N PHE A 72 -18.70 7.97 -19.73
CA PHE A 72 -17.62 7.06 -20.07
C PHE A 72 -16.31 7.83 -20.31
N LEU A 73 -16.36 8.94 -21.03
CA LEU A 73 -15.19 9.82 -21.22
C LEU A 73 -14.67 10.35 -19.89
N GLU A 74 -15.56 10.69 -18.95
CA GLU A 74 -15.16 11.13 -17.61
C GLU A 74 -14.50 10.02 -16.80
N ALA A 75 -15.05 8.79 -16.83
CA ALA A 75 -14.42 7.63 -16.20
C ALA A 75 -13.01 7.38 -16.74
N GLN A 76 -12.81 7.54 -18.05
CA GLN A 76 -11.50 7.41 -18.70
C GLN A 76 -10.52 8.51 -18.26
N ARG A 77 -10.98 9.75 -18.07
CA ARG A 77 -10.17 10.83 -17.50
C ARG A 77 -9.72 10.50 -16.08
N LEU A 78 -10.66 10.08 -15.24
CA LEU A 78 -10.39 9.69 -13.85
C LEU A 78 -9.36 8.55 -13.78
N LYS A 79 -9.49 7.54 -14.64
CA LYS A 79 -8.52 6.43 -14.75
C LYS A 79 -7.12 6.92 -15.13
N ALA A 80 -7.04 7.83 -16.09
CA ALA A 80 -5.75 8.41 -16.49
C ALA A 80 -5.12 9.24 -15.37
N GLU A 81 -5.93 9.99 -14.63
CA GLU A 81 -5.48 10.75 -13.45
C GLU A 81 -5.01 9.83 -12.33
N LEU A 82 -5.77 8.77 -12.03
CA LEU A 82 -5.37 7.75 -11.07
C LEU A 82 -4.06 7.10 -11.49
N GLY A 83 -3.89 6.73 -12.77
CA GLY A 83 -2.64 6.20 -13.31
C GLY A 83 -1.44 7.13 -13.14
N ARG A 84 -1.63 8.45 -13.30
CA ARG A 84 -0.57 9.44 -13.05
C ARG A 84 -0.27 9.63 -11.56
N ALA A 85 -1.31 9.69 -10.73
CA ALA A 85 -1.16 9.75 -9.28
C ALA A 85 -0.41 8.53 -8.77
N LEU A 86 -0.73 7.36 -9.34
CA LEU A 86 -0.09 6.09 -9.05
C LEU A 86 1.40 6.09 -9.28
N ALA A 87 1.82 6.50 -10.49
CA ALA A 87 3.23 6.58 -10.82
C ALA A 87 4.01 7.49 -9.84
N ARG A 88 3.39 8.61 -9.42
CA ARG A 88 3.98 9.52 -8.43
C ARG A 88 4.04 8.89 -7.03
N THR A 89 3.00 8.19 -6.62
CA THR A 89 2.98 7.49 -5.33
C THR A 89 4.01 6.37 -5.31
N GLU A 90 4.11 5.54 -6.34
CA GLU A 90 5.12 4.48 -6.42
C GLU A 90 6.55 5.03 -6.37
N ALA A 91 6.81 6.19 -6.97
CA ALA A 91 8.13 6.83 -6.94
C ALA A 91 8.56 7.28 -5.54
N ILE A 92 7.63 7.49 -4.61
CA ILE A 92 7.94 7.93 -3.23
C ILE A 92 7.81 6.81 -2.18
N LEU A 93 7.18 5.68 -2.52
CA LEU A 93 7.01 4.58 -1.58
C LEU A 93 8.37 3.90 -1.33
N PRO A 94 8.72 3.62 -0.06
CA PRO A 94 9.95 2.92 0.25
C PRO A 94 9.95 1.51 -0.35
N SER A 95 11.06 1.12 -0.96
CA SER A 95 11.26 -0.25 -1.42
C SER A 95 11.81 -1.09 -0.27
N HIS A 96 11.08 -2.13 0.13
CA HIS A 96 11.47 -3.03 1.22
C HIS A 96 12.40 -4.18 0.77
N GLY A 97 13.17 -3.99 -0.31
CA GLY A 97 14.29 -4.83 -0.74
C GLY A 97 14.12 -6.35 -0.57
N ASN A 98 15.25 -7.04 -0.32
CA ASN A 98 15.29 -8.49 -0.02
C ASN A 98 15.07 -8.80 1.47
N ALA A 99 14.54 -7.85 2.26
CA ALA A 99 14.30 -8.08 3.68
C ALA A 99 13.22 -9.16 3.86
N LYS A 100 13.42 -10.08 4.81
CA LYS A 100 12.43 -11.14 5.09
C LYS A 100 11.08 -10.53 5.51
N LEU A 101 9.99 -11.22 5.20
CA LEU A 101 8.67 -10.89 5.70
C LEU A 101 8.58 -11.23 7.20
N THR A 102 7.96 -10.35 7.98
CA THR A 102 7.67 -10.63 9.40
C THR A 102 6.54 -11.65 9.53
N GLU A 103 6.37 -12.25 10.72
CA GLU A 103 5.26 -13.18 10.95
C GLU A 103 3.90 -12.48 10.86
N GLU A 104 3.82 -11.23 11.29
CA GLU A 104 2.61 -10.40 11.14
C GLU A 104 2.26 -10.18 9.66
N GLU A 105 3.26 -9.86 8.83
CA GLU A 105 3.06 -9.70 7.38
C GLU A 105 2.60 -11.00 6.72
N LYS A 106 3.18 -12.14 7.11
CA LYS A 106 2.73 -13.47 6.64
C LYS A 106 1.30 -13.76 7.07
N ASN A 107 0.93 -13.48 8.31
CA ASN A 107 -0.43 -13.66 8.82
C ASN A 107 -1.44 -12.82 8.03
N GLN A 108 -1.09 -11.56 7.72
CA GLN A 108 -1.92 -10.71 6.85
C GLN A 108 -2.08 -11.29 5.45
N ILE A 109 -0.99 -11.74 4.83
CA ILE A 109 -1.02 -12.38 3.50
C ILE A 109 -1.98 -13.59 3.52
N ARG A 110 -1.90 -14.46 4.54
CA ARG A 110 -2.81 -15.61 4.67
C ARG A 110 -4.26 -15.18 4.79
N GLY A 111 -4.55 -14.21 5.66
CA GLY A 111 -5.92 -13.69 5.83
C GLY A 111 -6.49 -13.09 4.55
N LEU A 112 -5.69 -12.30 3.83
CA LEU A 112 -6.11 -11.68 2.57
C LEU A 112 -6.33 -12.72 1.47
N TYR A 113 -5.48 -13.74 1.37
CA TYR A 113 -5.66 -14.82 0.42
C TYR A 113 -6.91 -15.66 0.74
N ALA A 114 -7.09 -16.01 2.02
CA ALA A 114 -8.23 -16.79 2.50
C ALA A 114 -9.58 -16.08 2.26
N SER A 115 -9.59 -14.75 2.18
CA SER A 115 -10.80 -13.99 1.82
C SER A 115 -11.32 -14.26 0.41
N GLY A 116 -10.48 -14.81 -0.49
CA GLY A 116 -10.81 -14.99 -1.90
C GLY A 116 -10.82 -13.71 -2.74
N LEU A 117 -10.62 -12.53 -2.12
CA LEU A 117 -10.65 -11.23 -2.79
C LEU A 117 -9.35 -10.93 -3.55
N TYR A 118 -8.24 -11.57 -3.16
CA TYR A 118 -6.92 -11.30 -3.72
C TYR A 118 -6.24 -12.58 -4.18
N THR A 119 -5.66 -12.53 -5.38
CA THR A 119 -4.82 -13.58 -5.94
C THR A 119 -3.41 -13.54 -5.35
N GLN A 120 -2.68 -14.66 -5.41
CA GLN A 120 -1.28 -14.72 -4.97
C GLN A 120 -0.39 -13.71 -5.73
N ALA A 121 -0.70 -13.46 -7.01
CA ALA A 121 0.03 -12.48 -7.83
C ALA A 121 -0.23 -11.03 -7.37
N GLN A 122 -1.47 -10.70 -7.01
CA GLN A 122 -1.79 -9.38 -6.44
C GLN A 122 -1.06 -9.17 -5.10
N LEU A 123 -1.14 -10.16 -4.21
CA LEU A 123 -0.46 -10.09 -2.91
C LEU A 123 1.06 -9.96 -3.05
N ALA A 124 1.66 -10.66 -4.02
CA ALA A 124 3.08 -10.56 -4.31
C ALA A 124 3.49 -9.12 -4.67
N ARG A 125 2.76 -8.49 -5.60
CA ARG A 125 3.00 -7.08 -5.98
C ARG A 125 2.80 -6.13 -4.80
N GLN A 126 1.74 -6.33 -4.02
CA GLN A 126 1.40 -5.46 -2.89
C GLN A 126 2.50 -5.49 -1.82
N TYR A 127 2.96 -6.68 -1.43
CA TYR A 127 4.02 -6.85 -0.43
C TYR A 127 5.45 -6.68 -1.00
N GLY A 128 5.60 -6.51 -2.32
CA GLY A 128 6.91 -6.34 -2.95
C GLY A 128 7.77 -7.61 -2.92
N VAL A 129 7.14 -8.78 -3.02
CA VAL A 129 7.80 -10.09 -3.04
C VAL A 129 7.44 -10.86 -4.31
N GLN A 130 8.10 -12.00 -4.56
CA GLN A 130 7.76 -12.85 -5.69
C GLN A 130 6.56 -13.76 -5.37
N GLN A 131 5.79 -14.14 -6.39
CA GLN A 131 4.63 -15.02 -6.21
C GLN A 131 4.96 -16.39 -5.57
N PRO A 132 6.13 -17.03 -5.84
CA PRO A 132 6.52 -18.24 -5.12
C PRO A 132 6.60 -18.05 -3.61
N THR A 133 7.09 -16.90 -3.13
CA THR A 133 7.12 -16.55 -1.70
C THR A 133 5.72 -16.51 -1.11
N ILE A 134 4.75 -15.95 -1.83
CA ILE A 134 3.34 -15.97 -1.40
C ILE A 134 2.82 -17.40 -1.37
N SER A 135 3.14 -18.21 -2.38
CA SER A 135 2.72 -19.61 -2.46
C SER A 135 3.19 -20.43 -1.26
N GLU A 136 4.43 -20.23 -0.81
CA GLU A 136 4.97 -20.85 0.41
C GLU A 136 4.19 -20.43 1.65
N ILE A 137 3.91 -19.12 1.80
CA ILE A 137 3.21 -18.56 2.97
C ILE A 137 1.77 -19.07 3.09
N VAL A 138 1.07 -19.23 1.97
CA VAL A 138 -0.33 -19.70 1.99
C VAL A 138 -0.45 -21.22 2.12
N ARG A 139 0.65 -21.96 1.91
CA ARG A 139 0.71 -23.43 2.08
C ARG A 139 1.24 -23.87 3.44
N SER A 140 1.97 -23.00 4.14
CA SER A 140 2.43 -23.20 5.52
C SER A 140 1.29 -23.07 6.50
#